data_AF-A0A7V5WEP0-F1
#
_entry.id   AF-A0A7V5WEP0-F1
#
_cell.length_a   1.000
_cell.length_b   1.000
_cell.length_c   1.000
_cell.angle_alpha   90.00
_cell.angle_beta   90.00
_cell.angle_gamma   90.00
#
_symmetry.space_group_name_H-M   'P 1'
#
loop_
_entity.id
_entity.type
_entity.pdbx_description
1 polymer ?
#
loop_
_entity_poly.entity_id
_entity_poly.type
_entity_poly.pdbx_seq_one_letter_code
_entity_poly.pdbx_strand_id
1 'polypeptide(L)'
;MILILTARPAPLRQWVEQVRARYGDDVTVVAGVSAALEPAASPYLDRNAGQLTGVVAGVGGAAAYEHLRGVPGRAMGRLNGLAVGHLAIVVLLVVGALLHAPGGLFKRKKKGAQS
;
A
#
# COMPACT_ATOMS: atom_id res chain seq x y z
N MET A 1 18.66 15.11 -12.97
CA MET A 1 17.57 14.35 -12.34
C MET A 1 16.77 13.67 -13.44
N ILE A 2 16.48 12.37 -13.29
CA ILE A 2 15.66 11.58 -14.23
C ILE A 2 14.40 11.11 -13.50
N LEU A 3 13.24 11.29 -14.15
CA LEU A 3 11.95 10.79 -13.66
C LEU A 3 11.49 9.64 -14.55
N ILE A 4 11.28 8.47 -13.97
CA ILE A 4 10.77 7.27 -14.66
C ILE A 4 9.29 7.13 -14.34
N LEU A 5 8.42 7.09 -15.36
CA LEU A 5 6.98 6.85 -15.19
C LEU A 5 6.61 5.54 -15.90
N THR A 6 6.20 4.54 -15.13
CA THR A 6 5.86 3.23 -15.70
C THR A 6 4.86 2.46 -14.85
N ALA A 7 3.99 1.71 -15.52
CA ALA A 7 3.08 0.75 -14.90
C ALA A 7 3.51 -0.72 -15.14
N ARG A 8 4.70 -0.94 -15.71
CA ARG A 8 5.26 -2.27 -16.00
C ARG A 8 6.66 -2.46 -15.38
N PRO A 9 6.96 -3.64 -14.83
CA PRO A 9 8.21 -3.88 -14.12
C PRO A 9 9.43 -3.95 -15.05
N ALA A 10 9.28 -4.46 -16.27
CA ALA A 10 10.41 -4.60 -17.20
C ALA A 10 11.01 -3.25 -17.62
N PRO A 11 10.21 -2.23 -18.05
CA PRO A 11 10.74 -0.90 -18.32
C PRO A 11 11.40 -0.23 -17.11
N LEU A 12 10.86 -0.43 -15.90
CA LEU A 12 11.45 0.11 -14.67
C LEU A 12 12.88 -0.42 -14.50
N ARG A 13 13.03 -1.74 -14.52
CA ARG A 13 14.33 -2.41 -14.35
C ARG A 13 15.33 -1.97 -15.41
N GLN A 14 14.95 -2.05 -16.68
CA GLN A 14 15.84 -1.73 -17.79
C GLN A 14 16.37 -0.29 -17.70
N TRP A 15 15.48 0.69 -17.43
CA TRP A 15 15.91 2.07 -17.33
C TRP A 15 16.80 2.33 -16.11
N VAL A 16 16.47 1.75 -14.95
CA VAL A 16 17.29 1.91 -13.75
C VAL A 16 18.68 1.33 -13.96
N GLU A 17 18.78 0.12 -14.52
CA GLU A 17 20.06 -0.53 -14.82
C GLU A 17 20.86 0.25 -15.87
N GLN A 18 20.19 0.74 -16.94
CA GLN A 18 20.84 1.48 -18.01
C GLN A 18 21.35 2.85 -17.54
N VAL A 19 20.57 3.59 -16.74
CA VAL A 19 21.00 4.87 -16.18
C VAL A 19 22.20 4.67 -15.27
N ARG A 20 22.15 3.68 -14.37
CA ARG A 20 23.27 3.39 -13.48
C ARG A 20 24.52 2.94 -14.24
N ALA A 21 24.37 2.10 -15.27
CA ALA A 21 25.49 1.66 -16.09
C ALA A 21 26.16 2.82 -16.84
N ARG A 22 25.38 3.84 -17.23
CA ARG A 22 25.89 4.98 -18.02
C ARG A 22 26.44 6.12 -17.16
N TYR A 23 25.81 6.38 -16.03
CA TYR A 23 26.05 7.59 -15.21
C TYR A 23 26.46 7.26 -13.77
N GLY A 24 26.60 5.98 -13.41
CA GLY A 24 26.87 5.58 -12.03
C GLY A 24 25.80 6.11 -11.08
N ASP A 25 26.26 6.71 -9.98
CA ASP A 25 25.42 7.33 -8.95
C ASP A 25 25.40 8.87 -9.08
N ASP A 26 25.95 9.44 -10.17
CA ASP A 26 26.05 10.89 -10.38
C ASP A 26 24.69 11.55 -10.71
N VAL A 27 23.68 10.75 -11.06
CA VAL A 27 22.36 11.23 -11.47
C VAL A 27 21.28 10.75 -10.52
N THR A 28 20.58 11.69 -9.88
CA THR A 28 19.37 11.40 -9.10
C THR A 28 18.26 10.83 -9.98
N VAL A 29 17.78 9.64 -9.64
CA VAL A 29 16.66 8.97 -10.31
C VAL A 29 15.49 8.83 -9.35
N VAL A 30 14.30 9.21 -9.82
CA VAL A 30 13.03 9.09 -9.09
C VAL A 30 12.04 8.34 -9.98
N ALA A 31 11.18 7.51 -9.40
CA ALA A 31 10.14 6.80 -10.18
C ALA A 31 8.72 7.09 -9.69
N GLY A 32 7.80 7.30 -10.64
CA GLY A 32 6.36 7.23 -10.41
C GLY A 32 5.84 5.92 -10.97
N VAL A 33 5.31 5.05 -10.11
CA VAL A 33 4.87 3.71 -10.49
C VAL A 33 3.45 3.42 -10.02
N SER A 34 2.79 2.43 -10.62
CA SER A 34 1.53 1.94 -10.10
C SER A 34 1.73 1.23 -8.75
N ALA A 35 0.68 1.15 -7.92
CA ALA A 35 0.77 0.48 -6.62
C ALA A 35 1.25 -0.98 -6.74
N ALA A 36 0.87 -1.68 -7.81
CA ALA A 36 1.28 -3.07 -8.06
C ALA A 36 2.78 -3.23 -8.31
N LEU A 37 3.48 -2.15 -8.66
CA LEU A 37 4.92 -2.13 -8.92
C LEU A 37 5.76 -1.73 -7.71
N GLU A 38 5.14 -1.33 -6.60
CA GLU A 38 5.86 -0.95 -5.39
C GLU A 38 6.86 -2.03 -4.92
N PRO A 39 6.50 -3.33 -4.88
CA PRO A 39 7.45 -4.37 -4.50
C PRO A 39 8.61 -4.51 -5.50
N ALA A 40 8.36 -4.24 -6.79
CA ALA A 40 9.39 -4.30 -7.83
C ALA A 40 10.34 -3.10 -7.76
N ALA A 41 9.89 -1.96 -7.24
CA ALA A 41 10.71 -0.76 -7.04
C ALA A 41 11.52 -0.80 -5.74
N SER A 42 11.05 -1.55 -4.73
CA SER A 42 11.66 -1.64 -3.39
C SER A 42 13.16 -1.95 -3.37
N PRO A 43 13.71 -2.89 -4.19
CA PRO A 43 15.14 -3.20 -4.15
C PRO A 43 16.02 -2.03 -4.58
N TYR A 44 15.52 -1.18 -5.48
CA TYR A 44 16.26 -0.03 -6.01
C TYR A 44 16.23 1.17 -5.04
N LEU A 45 15.26 1.20 -4.13
CA LEU A 45 15.12 2.20 -3.06
C LEU A 45 15.98 1.89 -1.83
N ASP A 46 16.44 0.64 -1.68
CA ASP A 46 17.23 0.25 -0.52
C ASP A 46 18.51 1.11 -0.46
N ARG A 47 18.90 1.52 0.76
CA ARG A 47 20.06 2.40 0.98
C ARG A 47 21.35 1.80 0.45
N ASN A 48 21.44 0.46 0.42
CA ASN A 48 22.60 -0.25 -0.11
C ASN A 48 22.64 -0.28 -1.65
N ALA A 49 21.49 -0.15 -2.32
CA ALA A 49 21.39 -0.12 -3.77
C ALA A 49 21.55 1.31 -4.31
N GLY A 50 20.85 2.27 -3.71
CA GLY A 50 20.95 3.71 -4.02
C GLY A 50 20.48 4.12 -5.43
N GLN A 51 19.94 3.18 -6.19
CA GLN A 51 19.58 3.33 -7.61
C GLN A 51 18.38 4.26 -7.82
N LEU A 52 17.46 4.30 -6.86
CA LEU A 52 16.33 5.23 -6.81
C LEU A 52 16.42 6.05 -5.53
N THR A 53 16.42 7.36 -5.66
CA THR A 53 16.39 8.30 -4.53
C THR A 53 14.98 8.46 -3.95
N GLY A 54 13.95 8.13 -4.73
CA GLY A 54 12.57 8.19 -4.27
C GLY A 54 11.60 7.53 -5.25
N VAL A 55 10.46 7.08 -4.72
CA VAL A 55 9.38 6.49 -5.50
C VAL A 55 8.03 6.97 -5.00
N VAL A 56 7.15 7.31 -5.95
CA VAL A 56 5.74 7.57 -5.71
C VAL A 56 4.94 6.41 -6.29
N ALA A 57 4.48 5.50 -5.43
CA ALA A 57 3.73 4.31 -5.83
C ALA A 57 2.22 4.49 -5.62
N GLY A 58 1.47 4.52 -6.73
CA GLY A 58 0.01 4.54 -6.71
C GLY A 58 -0.61 5.66 -5.85
N VAL A 59 -1.79 5.36 -5.28
CA VAL A 59 -2.56 6.32 -4.47
C VAL A 59 -1.91 6.55 -3.10
N GLY A 60 -1.33 5.50 -2.51
CA GLY A 60 -0.62 5.59 -1.24
C GLY A 60 0.55 6.56 -1.30
N GLY A 61 1.44 6.38 -2.27
CA GLY A 61 2.57 7.28 -2.51
C GLY A 61 2.13 8.70 -2.88
N ALA A 62 1.08 8.84 -3.70
CA ALA A 62 0.55 10.16 -4.04
C ALA A 62 -0.01 10.90 -2.80
N ALA A 63 -0.68 10.19 -1.90
CA ALA A 63 -1.19 10.77 -0.66
C ALA A 63 -0.06 11.13 0.31
N ALA A 64 1.00 10.30 0.40
CA ALA A 64 2.19 10.64 1.17
C ALA A 64 2.87 11.91 0.62
N TYR A 65 2.93 12.08 -0.69
CA TYR A 65 3.43 13.29 -1.32
C TYR A 65 2.56 14.52 -1.01
N GLU A 66 1.24 14.41 -1.12
CA GLU A 66 0.28 15.46 -0.73
C GLU A 66 0.45 15.87 0.74
N HIS A 67 0.60 14.88 1.63
CA HIS A 67 0.82 15.09 3.06
C HIS A 67 2.14 15.82 3.35
N LEU A 68 3.26 15.38 2.74
CA LEU A 68 4.56 16.02 2.88
C LEU A 68 4.57 17.47 2.36
N ARG A 69 3.75 17.75 1.34
CA ARG A 69 3.55 19.11 0.81
C ARG A 69 2.60 19.97 1.65
N GLY A 70 1.90 19.39 2.63
CA GLY A 70 0.89 20.08 3.41
C GLY A 70 -0.34 20.50 2.61
N VAL A 71 -0.55 19.93 1.42
CA VAL A 71 -1.67 20.27 0.53
C VAL A 71 -2.52 19.01 0.38
N PRO A 72 -3.53 18.80 1.26
CA PRO A 72 -4.42 17.66 1.14
C PRO A 72 -5.15 17.72 -0.20
N GLY A 73 -5.05 16.64 -0.98
CA GLY A 73 -5.60 16.56 -2.32
C GLY A 73 -6.49 15.34 -2.51
N ARG A 74 -6.60 14.93 -3.77
CA ARG A 74 -7.50 13.84 -4.17
C ARG A 74 -6.99 12.49 -3.68
N ALA A 75 -5.67 12.30 -3.56
CA ALA A 75 -5.13 11.02 -3.11
C ALA A 75 -5.43 10.78 -1.63
N MET A 76 -5.22 11.79 -0.78
CA MET A 76 -5.61 11.74 0.64
C MET A 76 -7.11 11.54 0.81
N GLY A 77 -7.94 12.26 0.04
CA GLY A 77 -9.40 12.09 0.08
C GLY A 77 -9.84 10.66 -0.24
N ARG A 78 -9.22 10.02 -1.24
CA ARG A 78 -9.49 8.62 -1.59
C ARG A 78 -9.10 7.64 -0.49
N LEU A 79 -7.95 7.84 0.15
CA LEU A 79 -7.52 6.99 1.28
C LEU A 79 -8.46 7.14 2.48
N ASN A 80 -8.87 8.36 2.80
CA ASN A 80 -9.85 8.60 3.86
C ASN A 80 -11.18 7.92 3.55
N GLY A 81 -11.68 8.02 2.31
CA GLY A 81 -12.89 7.32 1.89
C GLY A 81 -12.77 5.79 2.01
N LEU A 82 -11.64 5.23 1.57
CA LEU A 82 -11.36 3.80 1.71
C LEU A 82 -11.34 3.37 3.18
N ALA A 83 -10.69 4.14 4.06
CA ALA A 83 -10.59 3.87 5.49
C ALA A 83 -11.96 3.91 6.18
N VAL A 84 -12.78 4.93 5.89
CA VAL A 84 -14.15 5.04 6.42
C VAL A 84 -15.02 3.87 5.94
N GLY A 85 -14.90 3.48 4.67
CA GLY A 85 -15.60 2.31 4.14
C GLY A 85 -15.23 1.01 4.85
N HIS A 86 -13.92 0.80 5.08
CA HIS A 86 -13.45 -0.37 5.85
C HIS A 86 -13.93 -0.34 7.30
N LEU A 87 -13.91 0.83 7.93
CA LEU A 87 -14.42 1.01 9.29
C LEU A 87 -15.91 0.65 9.39
N ALA A 88 -16.72 1.09 8.41
CA ALA A 88 -18.14 0.76 8.36
C ALA A 88 -18.39 -0.76 8.26
N ILE A 89 -17.60 -1.47 7.44
CA ILE A 89 -17.65 -2.93 7.34
C ILE A 89 -17.31 -3.59 8.68
N VAL A 90 -16.24 -3.15 9.34
CA VAL A 90 -15.85 -3.67 10.66
C VAL A 90 -16.95 -3.47 11.69
N VAL A 91 -17.55 -2.28 11.74
CA VAL A 91 -18.68 -1.98 12.64
C VAL A 91 -19.86 -2.91 12.37
N LEU A 92 -20.22 -3.10 11.11
CA LEU A 92 -21.32 -3.98 10.73
C LEU A 92 -21.07 -5.44 11.15
N LEU A 93 -19.83 -5.93 10.99
CA LEU A 93 -19.44 -7.27 11.43
C LEU A 93 -19.55 -7.42 12.95
N VAL A 94 -19.09 -6.43 13.72
CA VAL A 94 -19.18 -6.44 15.18
C VAL A 94 -20.64 -6.44 15.64
N VAL A 95 -21.47 -5.57 15.06
CA VAL A 95 -22.91 -5.52 15.37
C VAL A 95 -23.59 -6.84 15.04
N GLY A 96 -23.33 -7.41 13.85
CA GLY A 96 -23.87 -8.71 13.44
C GLY A 96 -23.47 -9.84 14.40
N ALA A 97 -22.20 -9.87 14.82
CA ALA A 97 -21.72 -10.85 15.79
C ALA A 97 -22.42 -10.72 17.15
N LEU A 98 -22.59 -9.48 17.65
CA LEU A 98 -23.26 -9.21 18.93
C LEU A 98 -24.75 -9.60 18.90
N LEU A 99 -25.45 -9.33 17.78
CA LEU A 99 -26.86 -9.69 17.60
C LEU A 99 -27.07 -11.21 17.49
N HIS A 100 -26.14 -11.94 16.88
CA HIS A 100 -26.22 -13.40 16.73
C HIS A 100 -25.72 -14.19 17.96
N ALA A 101 -24.88 -13.59 18.79
CA ALA A 101 -24.30 -14.23 19.97
C ALA A 101 -25.26 -14.72 21.08
N PRO A 102 -26.51 -14.25 21.29
CA PRO A 102 -27.27 -14.63 22.49
C PRO A 102 -27.83 -16.05 22.50
N GLY A 103 -27.73 -16.84 21.41
CA GLY A 103 -28.28 -18.22 21.37
C GLY A 103 -27.28 -19.38 21.46
N GLY A 104 -26.02 -19.14 21.10
CA GLY A 104 -25.07 -20.23 20.79
C GLY A 104 -24.23 -20.76 21.96
N LEU A 105 -23.86 -19.89 22.91
CA LEU A 105 -22.93 -20.27 23.98
C LEU A 105 -23.58 -21.03 25.15
N PHE A 106 -24.88 -20.85 25.40
CA PHE A 106 -25.57 -21.51 26.52
C PHE A 106 -26.11 -22.92 26.22
N LYS A 107 -26.22 -23.33 24.95
CA LYS A 107 -26.80 -24.65 24.58
C LYS A 107 -25.80 -25.81 24.55
N ARG A 108 -24.50 -25.57 24.79
CA ARG A 108 -23.46 -26.61 24.69
C ARG A 108 -23.23 -27.41 25.98
N LYS A 109 -23.94 -27.10 27.09
CA LYS A 109 -23.73 -27.77 28.39
C LYS A 109 -24.75 -28.88 28.76
N LYS A 110 -25.78 -29.17 27.94
CA LYS A 110 -26.87 -30.10 28.32
C LYS A 110 -26.92 -31.47 27.60
N LYS A 111 -25.89 -31.84 26.82
CA LYS A 111 -25.83 -33.13 26.09
C LYS A 111 -24.81 -34.15 26.64
N GLY A 112 -24.29 -33.95 27.86
CA GLY A 112 -23.29 -34.84 28.48
C GLY A 112 -23.77 -35.68 29.67
N ALA A 113 -25.07 -35.67 30.00
CA ALA A 113 -25.61 -36.37 31.18
C ALA A 113 -26.86 -37.18 30.81
N GLN A 114 -26.66 -38.19 29.96
CA GLN A 114 -27.57 -39.32 29.74
C GLN A 114 -26.73 -40.42 29.08
N SER A 115 -25.90 -41.05 29.92
CA SER A 115 -25.23 -42.33 29.66
C SER A 115 -25.59 -43.24 30.82
#